data_AF-A0A537R4F3-F1
#
_entry.id   AF-A0A537R4F3-F1
#
_cell.length_a   1.000
_cell.length_b   1.000
_cell.length_c   1.000
_cell.angle_alpha   90.00
_cell.angle_beta   90.00
_cell.angle_gamma   90.00
#
_symmetry.space_group_name_H-M   'P 1'
#
loop_
_entity.id
_entity.type
_entity.pdbx_description
1 polymer ?
#
loop_
_entity_poly.entity_id
_entity_poly.type
_entity_poly.pdbx_seq_one_letter_code
_entity_poly.pdbx_strand_id
1 'polypeptide(L)' 'MAGHSQFKNIMHRKGRQDAARAKLFAKLAREITVSVRNGLPDPEMNARLRLAIQAAR' A
#
# COMPACT_ATOMS: atom_id res chain seq x y z
N MET A 1 -29.52 -17.64 -0.02
CA MET A 1 -28.50 -18.20 -0.93
C MET A 1 -28.11 -17.16 -1.98
N ALA A 2 -26.84 -16.74 -2.00
CA ALA A 2 -26.27 -15.98 -3.12
C ALA A 2 -26.02 -16.95 -4.30
N GLY A 3 -27.10 -17.47 -4.90
CA GLY A 3 -27.03 -18.58 -5.86
C GLY A 3 -26.81 -18.18 -7.33
N HIS A 4 -27.16 -16.94 -7.73
CA HIS A 4 -27.16 -16.54 -9.15
C HIS A 4 -26.16 -15.43 -9.53
N SER A 5 -25.44 -14.87 -8.55
CA SER A 5 -24.59 -13.69 -8.76
C SER A 5 -23.31 -13.72 -7.91
N GLN A 6 -22.85 -14.93 -7.57
CA GLN A 6 -21.61 -15.19 -6.84
C GLN A 6 -20.43 -14.42 -7.45
N PHE A 7 -20.29 -14.46 -8.78
CA PHE A 7 -19.22 -13.74 -9.48
C PHE A 7 -19.32 -12.22 -9.32
N LYS A 8 -20.52 -11.63 -9.47
CA LYS A 8 -20.71 -10.18 -9.29
C LYS A 8 -20.42 -9.74 -7.85
N ASN A 9 -20.83 -10.53 -6.87
CA ASN A 9 -20.54 -10.25 -5.46
C ASN A 9 -19.03 -10.32 -5.16
N ILE A 10 -18.33 -11.32 -5.73
CA ILE A 10 -16.87 -11.42 -5.64
C ILE A 10 -16.20 -10.23 -6.33
N MET A 11 -16.65 -9.85 -7.53
CA MET A 11 -16.13 -8.71 -8.28
C MET A 11 -16.23 -7.41 -7.47
N HIS A 12 -17.39 -7.08 -6.93
CA HIS A 12 -17.57 -5.85 -6.15
C HIS A 12 -16.78 -5.86 -4.84
N ARG A 13 -16.69 -7.01 -4.17
CA ARG A 13 -15.87 -7.15 -2.96
C ARG A 13 -14.39 -6.98 -3.27
N LYS A 14 -13.89 -7.66 -4.31
CA LYS A 14 -12.50 -7.59 -4.75
C LYS A 14 -12.15 -6.18 -5.22
N GLY A 15 -12.98 -5.55 -6.05
CA GLY A 15 -12.75 -4.19 -6.53
C GLY A 15 -12.64 -3.16 -5.39
N ARG A 16 -13.46 -3.27 -4.33
CA ARG A 16 -13.33 -2.41 -3.15
C ARG A 16 -12.02 -2.66 -2.38
N GLN A 17 -11.63 -3.92 -2.22
CA GLN A 17 -10.40 -4.30 -1.54
C GLN A 17 -9.17 -3.82 -2.33
N ASP A 18 -9.17 -4.00 -3.65
CA ASP A 18 -8.11 -3.56 -4.55
C ASP A 18 -7.99 -2.04 -4.56
N ALA A 19 -9.11 -1.30 -4.59
CA ALA A 19 -9.09 0.15 -4.52
C ALA A 19 -8.53 0.68 -3.18
N ALA A 20 -8.88 0.03 -2.06
CA ALA A 20 -8.33 0.38 -0.74
C ALA A 20 -6.82 0.08 -0.68
N ARG A 21 -6.40 -1.07 -1.20
CA ARG A 21 -5.00 -1.49 -1.26
C ARG A 21 -4.18 -0.58 -2.17
N ALA A 22 -4.70 -0.18 -3.32
CA ALA A 22 -4.04 0.76 -4.24
C ALA A 22 -3.79 2.13 -3.57
N LYS A 23 -4.76 2.65 -2.82
CA LYS A 23 -4.60 3.88 -2.05
C LYS A 23 -3.51 3.75 -0.97
N LEU A 24 -3.44 2.61 -0.28
CA LEU A 24 -2.40 2.36 0.72
C LEU A 24 -1.01 2.29 0.08
N PHE A 25 -0.87 1.54 -1.02
CA PHE A 25 0.39 1.47 -1.77
C PHE A 25 0.87 2.84 -2.25
N ALA A 26 -0.02 3.67 -2.78
CA ALA A 26 0.34 5.02 -3.22
C ALA A 26 0.87 5.89 -2.06
N LYS A 27 0.31 5.75 -0.85
CA LYS A 27 0.79 6.46 0.34
C LYS A 27 2.17 5.96 0.78
N LEU A 28 2.35 4.65 0.86
CA LEU A 28 3.62 4.03 1.26
C LEU A 28 4.75 4.37 0.28
N ALA A 29 4.48 4.27 -1.03
CA ALA A 29 5.44 4.64 -2.06
C ALA A 29 5.87 6.11 -1.93
N ARG A 30 4.91 7.02 -1.73
CA ARG A 30 5.20 8.44 -1.51
C ARG A 30 6.06 8.67 -0.25
N GLU A 31 5.75 7.98 0.85
CA GLU A 31 6.49 8.11 2.10
C GLU A 31 7.95 7.65 1.94
N ILE A 32 8.18 6.55 1.22
CA ILE A 32 9.52 6.07 0.88
C ILE A 32 10.25 7.11 0.03
N THR A 33 9.63 7.59 -1.06
CA THR A 33 10.25 8.59 -1.95
C THR A 33 10.61 9.88 -1.22
N VAL A 34 9.72 10.40 -0.37
CA VAL A 34 9.97 11.61 0.42
C VAL A 34 11.08 11.38 1.46
N SER A 35 11.09 10.21 2.09
CA SER A 35 12.12 9.85 3.09
C SER A 35 13.51 9.77 2.46
N VAL A 36 13.63 9.23 1.25
CA VAL A 36 14.90 9.20 0.49
C VAL A 36 15.29 10.62 0.07
N ARG A 37 14.35 11.41 -0.47
CA ARG A 37 14.64 12.77 -0.98
C ARG A 37 15.08 13.75 0.12
N ASN A 38 14.50 13.64 1.31
CA ASN A 38 14.78 14.56 2.42
C ASN A 38 15.91 14.06 3.35
N GLY A 39 16.40 12.83 3.15
CA GLY A 39 17.40 12.21 3.99
C GLY A 39 18.48 11.52 3.18
N LEU A 40 19.08 10.48 3.77
CA LEU A 40 20.03 9.62 3.06
C LEU A 40 19.31 8.44 2.40
N PRO A 41 19.83 7.94 1.27
CA PRO A 41 19.25 6.79 0.57
C PRO A 41 19.47 5.47 1.32
N ASP A 42 20.37 5.45 2.31
CA ASP A 42 20.65 4.27 3.14
C ASP A 42 19.65 4.18 4.32
N PRO A 43 18.84 3.11 4.41
CA PRO A 43 17.89 2.90 5.52
C PRO A 43 18.55 2.79 6.91
N GLU A 44 19.80 2.34 6.99
CA GLU A 44 20.51 2.25 8.28
C GLU A 44 20.82 3.64 8.84
N MET A 45 21.11 4.60 7.94
CA MET A 45 21.42 5.99 8.27
C MET A 45 20.19 6.90 8.24
N ASN A 46 19.01 6.38 7.86
CA ASN A 46 17.77 7.13 7.77
C ASN A 46 16.61 6.39 8.47
N ALA A 47 16.40 6.74 9.74
CA ALA A 47 15.36 6.11 10.57
C ALA A 47 13.95 6.22 9.97
N ARG A 48 13.64 7.32 9.27
CA ARG A 48 12.34 7.51 8.61
C ARG A 48 12.16 6.56 7.43
N LEU A 49 13.21 6.39 6.62
CA LEU A 49 13.21 5.44 5.51
C LEU A 49 13.06 4.00 6.00
N ARG A 50 13.76 3.62 7.07
CA ARG A 50 13.63 2.29 7.68
C ARG A 50 12.22 2.01 8.17
N LEU A 51 11.58 2.96 8.86
CA LEU A 51 10.19 2.82 9.29
C LEU A 51 9.22 2.75 8.10
N ALA A 52 9.44 3.55 7.05
CA ALA A 52 8.63 3.52 5.84
C ALA A 52 8.72 2.17 5.11
N ILE A 53 9.91 1.58 5.05
CA ILE A 53 10.13 0.24 4.48
C ILE A 53 9.45 -0.85 5.34
N GLN A 54 9.55 -0.76 6.66
CA GLN A 54 8.88 -1.69 7.58
C GLN A 54 7.36 -1.62 7.45
N ALA A 55 6.79 -0.41 7.30
CA ALA A 55 5.35 -0.21 7.10
C ALA A 55 4.85 -0.69 5.73
N ALA A 56 5.76 -0.94 4.77
CA ALA A 56 5.44 -1.42 3.44
C ALA A 56 5.57 -2.94 3.26
N ARG A 57 6.09 -3.65 4.27
CA ARG A 57 6.07 -5.12 4.33
C ARG A 57 4.69 -5.63 4.73
#